data_AF-H8H315-F1
#
_entry.id   AF-H8H315-F1
#
_cell.length_a   1.000
_cell.length_b   1.000
_cell.length_c   1.000
_cell.angle_alpha   90.00
_cell.angle_beta   90.00
_cell.angle_gamma   90.00
#
_symmetry.space_group_name_H-M   'P 1'
#
loop_
_entity.id
_entity.type
_entity.pdbx_description
1 polymer ?
#
loop_
_entity_poly.entity_id
_entity_poly.type
_entity_poly.pdbx_seq_one_letter_code
_entity_poly.pdbx_strand_id
1 'polypeptide(L)'
;MRSFLDRLFGRPPTLRPFAPFQVEQLLPGEDRPSAVLTFHPTAGYTVHRTRWPQRAKRSSGEPLPHHTGLAADTAFMVFAELGATPVAVTAARLGRTAQILTVLPPQFQLGTCTGIVTLTPDHYPNAGSFLQDVARLERTCPANFPFLLLGKSGEHNVPWERAFEHLPWGPATVQALQRLNQRPREA
;
A
#
# COMPACT_ATOMS: atom_id res chain seq x y z
N MET A 1 29.46 0.28 -5.30
CA MET A 1 28.54 1.40 -5.65
C MET A 1 27.12 1.03 -5.24
N ARG A 2 26.42 1.85 -4.44
CA ARG A 2 24.99 1.64 -4.14
C ARG A 2 24.14 2.05 -5.34
N SER A 3 23.19 1.20 -5.74
CA SER A 3 22.22 1.51 -6.79
C SER A 3 21.48 2.81 -6.47
N PHE A 4 21.14 3.61 -7.49
CA PHE A 4 20.33 4.82 -7.33
C PHE A 4 18.99 4.50 -6.64
N LEU A 5 18.41 3.33 -6.94
CA LEU A 5 17.19 2.84 -6.33
C LEU A 5 17.37 2.44 -4.86
N ASP A 6 18.54 1.89 -4.50
CA ASP A 6 18.84 1.57 -3.09
C ASP A 6 18.92 2.84 -2.22
N ARG A 7 19.32 3.98 -2.82
CA ARG A 7 19.36 5.28 -2.14
C ARG A 7 17.99 5.91 -2.00
N LEU A 8 17.10 5.72 -2.96
CA LEU A 8 15.75 6.29 -2.93
C LEU A 8 14.78 5.48 -2.05
N PHE A 9 14.92 4.15 -2.01
CA PHE A 9 13.88 3.28 -1.45
C PHE A 9 14.37 2.33 -0.35
N GLY A 10 15.67 2.34 -0.02
CA GLY A 10 16.26 1.41 0.94
C GLY A 10 16.45 0.00 0.39
N ARG A 11 17.29 -0.79 1.08
CA ARG A 11 17.66 -2.15 0.68
C ARG A 11 16.70 -3.15 1.33
N PRO A 12 16.00 -4.02 0.59
CA PRO A 12 15.17 -5.05 1.20
C PRO A 12 16.05 -6.09 1.92
N PRO A 13 15.63 -6.60 3.08
CA PRO A 13 16.34 -7.69 3.75
C PRO A 13 16.18 -8.99 2.94
N THR A 14 17.31 -9.59 2.54
CA THR A 14 17.52 -10.96 2.01
C THR A 14 16.34 -11.65 1.30
N LEU A 15 16.49 -11.85 -0.02
CA LEU A 15 15.59 -12.59 -0.92
C LEU A 15 15.23 -13.99 -0.39
N ARG A 16 14.08 -14.13 0.28
CA ARG A 16 13.29 -15.35 0.14
C ARG A 16 12.71 -15.38 -1.28
N PRO A 17 12.57 -16.54 -1.94
CA PRO A 17 11.80 -16.59 -3.18
C PRO A 17 10.38 -16.12 -2.85
N PHE A 18 9.95 -15.04 -3.50
CA PHE A 18 8.61 -14.51 -3.29
C PHE A 18 7.59 -15.52 -3.83
N ALA A 19 6.47 -15.68 -3.13
CA ALA A 19 5.27 -16.25 -3.75
C ALA A 19 4.83 -15.34 -4.92
N PRO A 20 4.08 -15.84 -5.90
CA PRO A 20 3.48 -14.98 -6.91
C PRO A 20 2.69 -13.83 -6.26
N PHE A 21 2.88 -12.62 -6.76
CA PHE A 21 2.19 -11.43 -6.23
C PHE A 21 1.88 -10.43 -7.34
N GLN A 22 0.94 -9.53 -7.07
CA GLN A 22 0.56 -8.44 -7.97
C GLN A 22 0.37 -7.13 -7.22
N VAL A 23 0.98 -6.06 -7.71
CA VAL A 23 0.70 -4.70 -7.26
C VAL A 23 -0.02 -3.96 -8.39
N GLU A 24 -1.18 -3.39 -8.07
CA GLU A 24 -1.92 -2.51 -8.95
C GLU A 24 -2.06 -1.13 -8.30
N GLN A 25 -1.73 -0.07 -9.03
CA GLN A 25 -1.97 1.30 -8.61
C GLN A 25 -2.81 2.04 -9.65
N LEU A 26 -3.94 2.58 -9.20
CA LEU A 26 -4.74 3.52 -9.97
C LEU A 26 -4.00 4.84 -10.13
N LEU A 27 -3.88 5.28 -11.37
CA LEU A 27 -3.24 6.53 -11.75
C LEU A 27 -4.30 7.62 -11.99
N PRO A 28 -3.93 8.90 -11.87
CA PRO A 28 -4.80 10.00 -12.25
C PRO A 28 -5.11 9.96 -13.76
N GLY A 29 -6.31 10.40 -14.15
CA GLY A 29 -6.72 10.53 -15.56
C GLY A 29 -8.18 10.14 -15.80
N GLU A 30 -8.73 10.62 -16.91
CA GLU A 30 -10.14 10.41 -17.28
C GLU A 30 -10.49 8.92 -17.47
N ASP A 31 -9.58 8.16 -18.06
CA ASP A 31 -9.73 6.71 -18.33
C ASP A 31 -9.39 5.81 -17.13
N ARG A 32 -9.16 6.39 -15.95
CA ARG A 32 -8.75 5.69 -14.71
C ARG A 32 -7.69 4.60 -14.97
N PRO A 33 -6.54 4.96 -15.57
CA PRO A 33 -5.55 3.96 -15.92
C PRO A 33 -4.90 3.38 -14.67
N SER A 34 -4.52 2.09 -14.69
CA SER A 34 -3.68 1.52 -13.62
C SER A 34 -2.29 1.17 -14.14
N ALA A 35 -1.27 1.33 -13.30
CA ALA A 35 0.00 0.64 -13.47
C ALA A 35 -0.08 -0.70 -12.74
N VAL A 36 0.35 -1.78 -13.38
CA VAL A 36 0.33 -3.13 -12.83
C VAL A 36 1.72 -3.75 -12.91
N LEU A 37 2.18 -4.31 -11.80
CA LEU A 37 3.37 -5.14 -11.72
C LEU A 37 2.99 -6.50 -11.15
N THR A 38 3.36 -7.56 -11.85
CA THR A 38 3.16 -8.96 -11.41
C THR A 38 4.49 -9.67 -11.36
N PHE A 39 4.68 -10.53 -10.38
CA PHE A 39 5.81 -11.44 -10.31
C PHE A 39 5.32 -12.89 -10.35
N HIS A 40 5.95 -13.70 -11.19
CA HIS A 40 5.79 -15.15 -11.18
C HIS A 40 7.17 -15.82 -11.10
N PRO A 41 7.40 -16.80 -10.20
CA PRO A 41 8.72 -17.40 -9.99
C PRO A 41 9.37 -17.97 -11.25
N THR A 42 8.58 -18.49 -12.19
CA THR A 42 9.07 -19.08 -13.45
C THR A 42 9.15 -18.12 -14.63
N ALA A 43 8.43 -16.99 -14.59
CA ALA A 43 8.32 -16.07 -15.72
C ALA A 43 8.98 -14.70 -15.44
N GLY A 44 9.43 -14.46 -14.19
CA GLY A 44 9.99 -13.19 -13.77
C GLY A 44 8.92 -12.12 -13.54
N TYR A 45 9.30 -10.87 -13.76
CA TYR A 45 8.41 -9.73 -13.58
C TYR A 45 7.75 -9.31 -14.90
N THR A 46 6.47 -8.96 -14.80
CA THR A 46 5.69 -8.35 -15.86
C THR A 46 5.18 -6.99 -15.39
N VAL A 47 5.34 -5.97 -16.22
CA VAL A 47 4.89 -4.60 -15.91
C VAL A 47 4.08 -4.07 -17.08
N HIS A 48 2.89 -3.56 -16.82
CA HIS A 48 2.01 -3.05 -17.86
C HIS A 48 1.05 -1.97 -17.36
N ARG A 49 0.46 -1.24 -18.31
CA ARG A 49 -0.59 -0.25 -18.03
C ARG A 49 -1.96 -0.78 -18.49
N THR A 50 -3.00 -0.51 -17.71
CA THR A 50 -4.40 -0.82 -18.07
C THR A 50 -5.22 0.47 -18.20
N ARG A 51 -6.43 0.38 -18.79
CA ARG A 51 -7.46 1.43 -18.80
C ARG A 51 -8.80 0.84 -18.39
N TRP A 52 -9.61 1.60 -17.65
CA TRP A 52 -10.98 1.23 -17.33
C TRP A 52 -11.98 2.01 -18.20
N PRO A 53 -13.01 1.38 -18.79
CA PRO A 53 -13.33 -0.04 -18.78
C PRO A 53 -12.57 -0.76 -19.89
N GLN A 54 -12.03 -1.95 -19.61
CA GLN A 54 -11.58 -2.92 -20.63
C GLN A 54 -12.72 -3.35 -21.62
N ARG A 55 -13.91 -2.72 -21.55
CA ARG A 55 -15.10 -2.95 -22.39
C ARG A 55 -15.56 -1.72 -23.19
N ALA A 56 -14.77 -0.65 -23.29
CA ALA A 56 -15.04 0.33 -24.34
C ALA A 56 -14.66 -0.32 -25.68
N LYS A 57 -15.67 -0.79 -26.42
CA LYS A 57 -15.52 -1.29 -27.78
C LYS A 57 -14.64 -0.31 -28.58
N ARG A 58 -13.53 -0.81 -29.10
CA ARG A 58 -12.61 -0.10 -30.03
C ARG A 58 -12.01 1.21 -29.46
N SER A 59 -10.90 1.11 -28.76
CA SER A 59 -9.91 2.19 -28.81
C SER A 59 -8.88 1.85 -29.88
N SER A 60 -8.90 2.55 -31.00
CA SER A 60 -7.83 2.59 -32.01
C SER A 60 -6.60 3.38 -31.51
N GLY A 61 -6.31 3.30 -30.21
CA GLY A 61 -5.24 4.03 -29.54
C GLY A 61 -3.93 3.27 -29.57
N GLU A 62 -2.83 3.99 -29.35
CA GLU A 62 -1.49 3.42 -29.21
C GLU A 62 -1.47 2.22 -28.24
N PRO A 63 -0.65 1.19 -28.53
CA PRO A 63 -0.51 0.04 -27.65
C PRO A 63 -0.08 0.49 -26.25
N LEU A 64 -0.77 0.00 -25.23
CA LEU A 64 -0.40 0.26 -23.84
C LEU A 64 0.97 -0.38 -23.56
N PRO A 65 1.86 0.30 -22.81
CA PRO A 65 3.14 -0.29 -22.42
C PRO A 65 2.97 -1.64 -21.74
N HIS A 66 3.72 -2.64 -22.19
CA HIS A 66 3.71 -4.00 -21.66
C HIS A 66 5.11 -4.62 -21.78
N HIS A 67 5.68 -5.03 -20.65
CA HIS A 67 7.03 -5.57 -20.54
C HIS A 67 6.98 -6.89 -19.75
N THR A 68 7.67 -7.92 -20.21
CA THR A 68 7.67 -9.27 -19.60
C THR A 68 9.10 -9.78 -19.41
N GLY A 69 9.28 -10.78 -18.54
CA GLY A 69 10.59 -11.43 -18.32
C GLY A 69 11.63 -10.50 -17.69
N LEU A 70 11.21 -9.43 -17.03
CA LEU A 70 12.12 -8.44 -16.46
C LEU A 70 12.79 -8.97 -15.19
N ALA A 71 14.04 -8.56 -14.98
CA ALA A 71 14.69 -8.62 -13.67
C ALA A 71 14.08 -7.59 -12.70
N ALA A 72 14.20 -7.83 -11.39
CA ALA A 72 13.54 -7.04 -10.36
C ALA A 72 13.83 -5.52 -10.47
N ASP A 73 15.10 -5.12 -10.57
CA ASP A 73 15.48 -3.70 -10.64
C ASP A 73 14.89 -3.00 -11.87
N THR A 74 14.95 -3.65 -13.04
CA THR A 74 14.35 -3.14 -14.28
C THR A 74 12.83 -3.04 -14.16
N ALA A 75 12.17 -4.04 -13.58
CA ALA A 75 10.73 -4.02 -13.35
C ALA A 75 10.31 -2.86 -12.45
N PHE A 76 11.05 -2.59 -11.38
CA PHE A 76 10.75 -1.47 -10.48
C PHE A 76 10.96 -0.10 -11.15
N MET A 77 11.97 0.04 -12.01
CA MET A 77 12.14 1.27 -12.80
C MET A 77 10.99 1.48 -13.77
N VAL A 78 10.67 0.48 -14.59
CA VAL A 78 9.57 0.57 -15.56
C VAL A 78 8.25 0.84 -14.85
N PHE A 79 8.01 0.21 -13.70
CA PHE A 79 6.79 0.43 -12.92
C PHE A 79 6.68 1.88 -12.42
N ALA A 80 7.78 2.47 -11.93
CA ALA A 80 7.85 3.87 -11.55
C ALA A 80 7.69 4.82 -12.76
N GLU A 81 8.27 4.49 -13.91
CA GLU A 81 8.12 5.24 -15.17
C GLU A 81 6.66 5.25 -15.67
N LEU A 82 5.90 4.18 -15.41
CA LEU A 82 4.46 4.14 -15.66
C LEU A 82 3.62 4.96 -14.66
N GLY A 83 4.26 5.61 -13.67
CA GLY A 83 3.61 6.47 -12.68
C GLY A 83 3.31 5.79 -11.34
N ALA A 84 3.82 4.59 -11.09
CA ALA A 84 3.71 3.96 -9.78
C ALA A 84 4.41 4.81 -8.70
N THR A 85 3.75 5.00 -7.56
CA THR A 85 4.29 5.78 -6.44
C THR A 85 5.33 4.97 -5.67
N PRO A 86 6.12 5.62 -4.79
CA PRO A 86 6.98 4.92 -3.83
C PRO A 86 6.26 3.86 -2.99
N VAL A 87 4.98 4.08 -2.66
CA VAL A 87 4.12 3.13 -1.94
C VAL A 87 3.96 1.83 -2.73
N ALA A 88 3.61 1.92 -4.02
CA ALA A 88 3.46 0.76 -4.90
C ALA A 88 4.79 0.03 -5.13
N VAL A 89 5.88 0.78 -5.35
CA VAL A 89 7.22 0.19 -5.53
C VAL A 89 7.67 -0.53 -4.26
N THR A 90 7.38 0.01 -3.08
CA THR A 90 7.73 -0.62 -1.81
C THR A 90 6.94 -1.90 -1.58
N ALA A 91 5.63 -1.91 -1.86
CA ALA A 91 4.83 -3.14 -1.80
C ALA A 91 5.40 -4.23 -2.71
N ALA A 92 5.84 -3.87 -3.93
CA ALA A 92 6.45 -4.79 -4.87
C ALA A 92 7.81 -5.33 -4.38
N ARG A 93 8.65 -4.46 -3.78
CA ARG A 93 9.94 -4.86 -3.16
C ARG A 93 9.75 -5.79 -1.96
N LEU A 94 8.65 -5.65 -1.23
CA LEU A 94 8.27 -6.54 -0.15
C LEU A 94 7.60 -7.84 -0.65
N GLY A 95 7.35 -7.96 -1.95
CA GLY A 95 6.68 -9.10 -2.57
C GLY A 95 5.23 -9.29 -2.10
N ARG A 96 4.52 -8.18 -1.86
CA ARG A 96 3.15 -8.18 -1.35
C ARG A 96 2.17 -7.83 -2.44
N THR A 97 1.07 -8.57 -2.48
CA THR A 97 -0.07 -8.20 -3.32
C THR A 97 -0.74 -6.98 -2.72
N ALA A 98 -0.92 -5.93 -3.51
CA ALA A 98 -1.50 -4.66 -3.05
C ALA A 98 -2.35 -4.02 -4.14
N GLN A 99 -3.46 -3.38 -3.72
CA GLN A 99 -4.30 -2.57 -4.59
C GLN A 99 -4.36 -1.15 -4.04
N ILE A 100 -3.82 -0.21 -4.80
CA ILE A 100 -3.66 1.18 -4.40
C ILE A 100 -4.59 2.02 -5.27
N LEU A 101 -5.60 2.64 -4.65
CA LEU A 101 -6.70 3.29 -5.39
C LEU A 101 -6.40 4.75 -5.78
N THR A 102 -5.25 5.28 -5.39
CA THR A 102 -4.83 6.65 -5.73
C THR A 102 -3.32 6.79 -5.57
N VAL A 103 -2.75 7.86 -6.08
CA VAL A 103 -1.35 8.23 -5.86
C VAL A 103 -1.08 8.83 -4.48
N LEU A 104 -2.13 9.13 -3.71
CA LEU A 104 -1.99 9.65 -2.36
C LEU A 104 -1.62 8.54 -1.37
N PRO A 105 -0.81 8.86 -0.33
CA PRO A 105 -0.52 7.91 0.75
C PRO A 105 -1.82 7.42 1.39
N PRO A 106 -1.90 6.14 1.78
CA PRO A 106 -3.06 5.68 2.52
C PRO A 106 -3.08 6.34 3.90
N GLN A 107 -4.28 6.58 4.41
CA GLN A 107 -4.50 7.17 5.72
C GLN A 107 -5.32 6.22 6.59
N PHE A 108 -5.15 6.39 7.89
CA PHE A 108 -5.86 5.68 8.93
C PHE A 108 -6.65 6.68 9.76
N GLN A 109 -7.97 6.62 9.69
CA GLN A 109 -8.86 7.47 10.45
C GLN A 109 -9.29 6.74 11.73
N LEU A 110 -9.03 7.39 12.85
CA LEU A 110 -9.37 6.92 14.18
C LEU A 110 -10.51 7.76 14.75
N GLY A 111 -11.66 7.13 15.02
CA GLY A 111 -12.74 7.75 15.79
C GLY A 111 -12.39 7.78 17.28
N THR A 112 -12.40 8.97 17.87
CA THR A 112 -12.14 9.24 19.29
C THR A 112 -13.34 9.97 19.92
N CYS A 113 -13.36 10.10 21.26
CA CYS A 113 -14.40 10.85 21.97
C CYS A 113 -14.45 12.34 21.62
N THR A 114 -13.35 12.89 21.08
CA THR A 114 -13.22 14.29 20.68
C THR A 114 -13.43 14.51 19.18
N GLY A 115 -13.66 13.45 18.40
CA GLY A 115 -13.82 13.52 16.95
C GLY A 115 -12.92 12.54 16.20
N ILE A 116 -12.70 12.79 14.91
CA ILE A 116 -11.89 11.92 14.04
C ILE A 116 -10.47 12.45 13.96
N VAL A 117 -9.49 11.58 14.20
CA VAL A 117 -8.07 11.87 14.02
C VAL A 117 -7.54 11.08 12.83
N THR A 118 -6.87 11.77 11.91
CA THR A 118 -6.25 11.14 10.74
C THR A 118 -4.77 10.91 11.00
N LEU A 119 -4.33 9.66 10.92
CA LEU A 119 -2.94 9.25 11.00
C LEU A 119 -2.48 8.80 9.62
N THR A 120 -1.28 9.21 9.21
CA THR A 120 -0.66 8.74 7.97
C THR A 120 0.48 7.82 8.35
N PRO A 121 0.35 6.49 8.15
CA PRO A 121 1.36 5.52 8.63
C PRO A 121 2.78 5.80 8.13
N ASP A 122 2.94 6.37 6.93
CA ASP A 122 4.25 6.73 6.37
C ASP A 122 4.99 7.85 7.13
N HIS A 123 4.28 8.63 7.95
CA HIS A 123 4.90 9.66 8.79
C HIS A 123 5.57 9.09 10.04
N TYR A 124 5.45 7.78 10.27
CA TYR A 124 6.01 7.11 11.43
C TYR A 124 7.28 6.35 11.07
N PRO A 125 8.38 6.55 11.82
CA PRO A 125 9.63 5.85 11.55
C PRO A 125 9.52 4.33 11.80
N ASN A 126 8.58 3.88 12.63
CA ASN A 126 8.36 2.47 12.93
C ASN A 126 6.98 2.21 13.56
N ALA A 127 6.59 0.92 13.61
CA ALA A 127 5.35 0.48 14.25
C ALA A 127 5.20 0.93 15.72
N GLY A 128 6.29 0.98 16.48
CA GLY A 128 6.26 1.38 17.89
C GLY A 128 5.76 2.81 18.07
N SER A 129 6.32 3.75 17.30
CA SER A 129 5.89 5.16 17.32
C SER A 129 4.42 5.33 16.90
N PHE A 130 3.98 4.59 15.88
CA PHE A 130 2.58 4.61 15.44
C PHE A 130 1.63 4.09 16.53
N LEU A 131 1.93 2.92 17.11
CA LEU A 131 1.11 2.30 18.14
C LEU A 131 1.08 3.12 19.44
N GLN A 132 2.18 3.82 19.78
CA GLN A 132 2.21 4.74 20.92
C GLN A 132 1.25 5.91 20.73
N ASP A 133 1.17 6.47 19.53
CA ASP A 133 0.22 7.54 19.21
C ASP A 133 -1.23 7.06 19.26
N VAL A 134 -1.52 5.88 18.70
CA VAL A 134 -2.85 5.26 18.83
C VAL A 134 -3.21 5.05 20.30
N ALA A 135 -2.32 4.48 21.10
CA ALA A 135 -2.55 4.24 22.53
C ALA A 135 -2.69 5.54 23.34
N ARG A 136 -2.07 6.64 22.90
CA ARG A 136 -2.23 7.97 23.50
C ARG A 136 -3.62 8.53 23.22
N LEU A 137 -4.08 8.45 21.96
CA LEU A 137 -5.43 8.84 21.54
C LEU A 137 -6.50 7.97 22.18
N GLU A 138 -6.18 6.71 22.46
CA GLU A 138 -7.08 5.83 23.18
C GLU A 138 -7.29 6.29 24.63
N ARG A 139 -6.20 6.65 25.31
CA ARG A 139 -6.23 7.11 26.70
C ARG A 139 -6.93 8.45 26.92
N THR A 140 -7.16 9.23 25.87
CA THR A 140 -7.96 10.47 25.99
C THR A 140 -9.47 10.20 26.04
N CYS A 141 -9.89 8.97 25.70
CA CYS A 141 -11.29 8.57 25.72
C CYS A 141 -11.69 7.95 27.07
N PRO A 142 -12.97 8.05 27.48
CA PRO A 142 -13.49 7.30 28.60
C PRO A 142 -13.27 5.79 28.43
N ALA A 143 -13.19 5.06 29.54
CA ALA A 143 -13.23 3.61 29.51
C ALA A 143 -14.44 3.13 28.68
N ASN A 144 -14.22 2.14 27.81
CA ASN A 144 -15.22 1.55 26.91
C ASN A 144 -15.66 2.40 25.70
N PHE A 145 -15.02 3.53 25.41
CA PHE A 145 -15.30 4.24 24.14
C PHE A 145 -14.96 3.36 22.92
N PRO A 146 -15.86 3.22 21.93
CA PRO A 146 -15.63 2.36 20.78
C PRO A 146 -14.54 2.93 19.86
N PHE A 147 -13.44 2.20 19.70
CA PHE A 147 -12.42 2.47 18.67
C PHE A 147 -12.99 2.18 17.29
N LEU A 148 -13.22 3.22 16.49
CA LEU A 148 -13.55 3.08 15.07
C LEU A 148 -12.30 3.29 14.23
N LEU A 149 -11.95 2.29 13.42
CA LEU A 149 -10.80 2.33 12.51
C LEU A 149 -11.30 2.31 11.07
N LEU A 150 -10.89 3.29 10.28
CA LEU A 150 -11.22 3.38 8.86
C LEU A 150 -9.95 3.60 8.03
N GLY A 151 -9.76 2.79 7.00
CA GLY A 151 -8.72 3.02 6.01
C GLY A 151 -9.20 3.97 4.93
N LYS A 152 -8.30 4.83 4.48
CA LYS A 152 -8.51 5.73 3.34
C LYS A 152 -7.41 5.56 2.31
N SER A 153 -7.79 5.53 1.05
CA SER A 153 -6.90 5.63 -0.09
C SER A 153 -7.38 6.84 -0.91
N GLY A 154 -6.85 8.02 -0.59
CA GLY A 154 -7.45 9.29 -1.04
C GLY A 154 -8.85 9.44 -0.47
N GLU A 155 -9.83 9.72 -1.34
CA GLU A 155 -11.24 9.86 -0.92
C GLU A 155 -11.95 8.52 -0.68
N HIS A 156 -11.36 7.40 -1.10
CA HIS A 156 -11.98 6.08 -1.03
C HIS A 156 -11.79 5.42 0.33
N ASN A 157 -12.87 4.86 0.88
CA ASN A 157 -12.80 3.97 2.04
C ASN A 157 -12.22 2.61 1.62
N VAL A 158 -11.27 2.11 2.39
CA VAL A 158 -10.68 0.77 2.24
C VAL A 158 -10.62 0.08 3.60
N PRO A 159 -10.52 -1.27 3.66
CA PRO A 159 -10.16 -1.95 4.90
C PRO A 159 -8.91 -1.32 5.50
N TRP A 160 -8.92 -0.98 6.79
CA TRP A 160 -7.85 -0.22 7.43
C TRP A 160 -6.51 -0.95 7.41
N GLU A 161 -6.53 -2.29 7.32
CA GLU A 161 -5.36 -3.14 7.17
C GLU A 161 -4.58 -2.83 5.89
N ARG A 162 -5.30 -2.43 4.82
CA ARG A 162 -4.71 -2.09 3.53
C ARG A 162 -3.78 -0.88 3.61
N ALA A 163 -4.00 0.02 4.57
CA ALA A 163 -3.14 1.18 4.80
C ALA A 163 -1.73 0.81 5.31
N PHE A 164 -1.50 -0.46 5.65
CA PHE A 164 -0.22 -0.97 6.14
C PHE A 164 0.47 -1.91 5.14
N GLU A 165 -0.13 -2.22 3.99
CA GLU A 165 0.38 -3.23 3.07
C GLU A 165 1.77 -2.91 2.51
N HIS A 166 2.04 -1.64 2.25
CA HIS A 166 3.32 -1.15 1.73
C HIS A 166 4.38 -0.91 2.80
N LEU A 167 4.02 -0.97 4.09
CA LEU A 167 4.94 -0.72 5.19
C LEU A 167 5.66 -2.00 5.62
N PRO A 168 7.00 -2.02 5.73
CA PRO A 168 7.73 -3.20 6.20
C PRO A 168 7.19 -3.74 7.53
N TRP A 169 6.87 -2.83 8.45
CA TRP A 169 6.36 -3.11 9.79
C TRP A 169 4.83 -3.28 9.86
N GLY A 170 4.13 -3.17 8.73
CA GLY A 170 2.68 -3.22 8.63
C GLY A 170 2.01 -4.47 9.23
N PRO A 171 2.45 -5.70 8.92
CA PRO A 171 1.82 -6.92 9.44
C PRO A 171 1.83 -7.00 10.97
N ALA A 172 2.92 -6.54 11.61
CA ALA A 172 3.00 -6.51 13.07
C ALA A 172 2.02 -5.50 13.67
N THR A 173 1.88 -4.32 13.03
CA THR A 173 0.91 -3.29 13.45
C THR A 173 -0.52 -3.77 13.29
N VAL A 174 -0.87 -4.42 12.17
CA VAL A 174 -2.22 -4.97 11.96
C VAL A 174 -2.57 -5.97 13.05
N GLN A 175 -1.67 -6.89 13.37
CA GLN A 175 -1.89 -7.84 14.47
C GLN A 175 -2.06 -7.15 15.82
N ALA A 176 -1.27 -6.11 16.11
CA ALA A 176 -1.37 -5.36 17.37
C ALA A 176 -2.71 -4.61 17.49
N LEU A 177 -3.14 -3.91 16.43
CA LEU A 177 -4.40 -3.19 16.39
C LEU A 177 -5.62 -4.12 16.49
N GLN A 178 -5.58 -5.28 15.83
CA GLN A 178 -6.64 -6.30 15.95
C GLN A 178 -6.81 -6.76 17.41
N ARG A 179 -5.71 -6.99 18.13
CA ARG A 179 -5.76 -7.36 19.55
C ARG A 179 -6.33 -6.24 20.41
N LEU A 180 -6.01 -4.98 20.12
CA LEU A 180 -6.58 -3.83 20.82
C LEU A 180 -8.10 -3.76 20.63
N ASN A 181 -8.58 -3.99 19.41
CA ASN A 181 -10.01 -3.96 19.10
C ASN A 181 -10.80 -5.16 19.67
N GLN A 182 -10.09 -6.26 20.01
CA GLN A 182 -10.68 -7.48 20.57
C GLN A 182 -10.67 -7.55 22.11
N ARG A 183 -10.07 -6.58 22.82
CA ARG A 183 -10.08 -6.61 24.29
C ARG A 183 -11.52 -6.60 24.81
N PRO A 184 -11.88 -7.50 25.75
CA PRO A 184 -13.19 -7.44 26.38
C PRO A 184 -13.36 -6.06 27.00
N ARG A 185 -14.43 -5.38 26.59
CA ARG A 185 -14.85 -4.13 27.21
C ARG A 185 -15.41 -4.54 28.58
N GLU A 186 -14.59 -4.43 29.62
CA GLU A 186 -15.04 -4.71 30.99
C GLU A 186 -16.23 -3.78 31.28
N ALA A 187 -17.37 -4.42 31.60
CA ALA A 187 -18.67 -3.79 31.80
C ALA A 187 -18.69 -2.90 33.05
#